data_AF-A0A3A8JQB1-F1
#
_entry.id   AF-A0A3A8JQB1-F1
#
_cell.length_a   1.000
_cell.length_b   1.000
_cell.length_c   1.000
_cell.angle_alpha   90.00
_cell.angle_beta   90.00
_cell.angle_gamma   90.00
#
_symmetry.space_group_name_H-M   'P 1'
#
loop_
_entity.id
_entity.type
_entity.pdbx_description
1 polymer ?
#
loop_
_entity_poly.entity_id
_entity_poly.type
_entity_poly.pdbx_seq_one_letter_code
_entity_poly.pdbx_strand_id
1 'polypeptide(L)'
;MNKLSLPTLVVALGFATQAMAAWAPSYYRCTFDQLTSDQARGRQQWAKKWADADPFNISPGKDQRFWATVYDTDAQQAFNLNQTWLYPVFVDPNSSYEPWKGPGAPGTATAGFTGDQIFAVAFDNKPVHVLMDGVCEPGCYTPDQKVLFQGGPMSIHKAQSGGADDLVTLSKDASLDKVTLAPNTVERYTVDRDAARQEILRFRMQSGGRLSVTLEHPLVTTEGSLKKAKEFVVGERLVRQDGTPDEILSIQGESWFGKAYNLRPVSTDLTSNILVAEGYLNGSARFQSEYVEELNRLILRTNVPDALIP
;
A
#
# COMPACT_ATOMS: atom_id res chain seq x y z
N MET A 1 4.04 15.21 -76.39
CA MET A 1 4.20 14.01 -75.53
C MET A 1 5.34 14.28 -74.56
N ASN A 2 5.04 14.87 -73.39
CA ASN A 2 6.03 15.14 -72.35
C ASN A 2 5.74 14.23 -71.15
N LYS A 3 6.69 13.33 -70.83
CA LYS A 3 6.67 12.55 -69.59
C LYS A 3 7.25 13.40 -68.48
N LEU A 4 6.41 13.87 -67.55
CA LEU A 4 6.87 14.38 -66.25
C LEU A 4 7.23 13.17 -65.37
N SER A 5 8.49 13.11 -64.94
CA SER A 5 8.92 12.22 -63.86
C SER A 5 8.53 12.82 -62.51
N LEU A 6 7.75 12.10 -61.71
CA LEU A 6 7.54 12.45 -60.30
C LEU A 6 8.82 12.17 -59.49
N PRO A 7 9.19 13.03 -58.53
CA PRO A 7 10.20 12.70 -57.54
C PRO A 7 9.65 11.68 -56.55
N THR A 8 10.45 10.67 -56.27
CA THR A 8 10.23 9.64 -55.26
C THR A 8 10.15 10.30 -53.88
N LEU A 9 8.95 10.34 -53.30
CA LEU A 9 8.75 10.73 -51.91
C LEU A 9 9.20 9.54 -51.04
N VAL A 10 10.44 9.59 -50.54
CA VAL A 10 10.90 8.68 -49.49
C VAL A 10 10.20 9.11 -48.21
N VAL A 11 9.11 8.43 -47.87
CA VAL A 11 8.50 8.50 -46.54
C VAL A 11 9.48 7.86 -45.59
N ALA A 12 10.24 8.68 -44.87
CA ALA A 12 10.94 8.25 -43.68
C ALA A 12 9.87 7.79 -42.68
N LEU A 13 9.70 6.48 -42.53
CA LEU A 13 9.10 5.87 -41.35
C LEU A 13 9.98 6.26 -40.17
N GLY A 14 9.69 7.43 -39.59
CA GLY A 14 10.16 7.80 -38.28
C GLY A 14 9.76 6.68 -37.34
N PHE A 15 10.76 6.04 -36.75
CA PHE A 15 10.60 5.13 -35.63
C PHE A 15 9.58 5.75 -34.68
N ALA A 16 8.44 5.07 -34.54
CA ALA A 16 7.55 5.34 -33.43
C ALA A 16 8.44 5.31 -32.18
N THR A 17 8.59 6.48 -31.57
CA THR A 17 9.14 6.60 -30.23
C THR A 17 8.49 5.51 -29.41
N GLN A 18 9.30 4.72 -28.70
CA GLN A 18 8.78 3.78 -27.71
C GLN A 18 7.73 4.56 -26.94
N ALA A 19 6.46 4.17 -27.14
CA ALA A 19 5.37 4.71 -26.37
C ALA A 19 5.86 4.61 -24.94
N MET A 20 5.99 5.75 -24.26
CA MET A 20 6.08 5.74 -22.81
C MET A 20 4.90 4.88 -22.41
N ALA A 21 5.17 3.65 -21.99
CA ALA A 21 4.18 2.84 -21.32
C ALA A 21 3.72 3.76 -20.21
N ALA A 22 2.51 4.31 -20.37
CA ALA A 22 1.94 5.25 -19.43
C ALA A 22 2.14 4.57 -18.08
N TRP A 23 2.99 5.16 -17.26
CA TRP A 23 3.28 4.68 -15.93
C TRP A 23 1.97 4.84 -15.17
N ALA A 24 1.12 3.82 -15.26
CA ALA A 24 -0.04 3.65 -14.44
C ALA A 24 0.51 3.02 -13.18
N PRO A 25 0.46 3.69 -12.01
CA PRO A 25 0.90 3.06 -10.80
C PRO A 25 0.03 1.82 -10.58
N SER A 26 0.63 0.65 -10.76
CA SER A 26 0.13 -0.55 -10.12
C SER A 26 0.17 -0.28 -8.62
N TYR A 27 -0.86 -0.70 -7.91
CA TYR A 27 -0.96 -0.55 -6.47
C TYR A 27 0.17 -1.34 -5.80
N TYR A 28 1.29 -0.66 -5.54
CA TYR A 28 2.46 -1.24 -4.91
C TYR A 28 2.56 -0.78 -3.47
N ARG A 29 2.96 -1.71 -2.60
CA ARG A 29 3.40 -1.36 -1.26
C ARG A 29 4.88 -0.96 -1.31
N CYS A 30 5.18 0.21 -0.74
CA CYS A 30 6.53 0.78 -0.74
C CYS A 30 7.36 0.23 0.42
N THR A 31 7.69 -1.05 0.34
CA THR A 31 8.48 -1.75 1.36
C THR A 31 9.90 -1.23 1.56
N PHE A 32 10.41 -0.47 0.59
CA PHE A 32 11.65 0.26 0.71
C PHE A 32 11.58 1.42 1.73
N ASP A 33 10.37 1.84 2.14
CA ASP A 33 10.13 3.00 3.02
C ASP A 33 9.16 2.66 4.17
N GLN A 34 9.33 1.51 4.82
CA GLN A 34 8.50 1.14 5.98
C GLN A 34 8.87 1.97 7.22
N LEU A 35 8.01 2.93 7.55
CA LEU A 35 8.15 3.76 8.75
C LEU A 35 7.23 3.29 9.88
N THR A 36 7.71 3.37 11.12
CA THR A 36 6.84 3.29 12.31
C THR A 36 5.88 4.49 12.34
N SER A 37 4.81 4.43 13.14
CA SER A 37 3.85 5.55 13.26
C SER A 37 4.53 6.87 13.69
N ASP A 38 5.48 6.80 14.62
CA ASP A 38 6.26 7.98 15.06
C ASP A 38 7.15 8.52 13.93
N GLN A 39 7.82 7.64 13.19
CA GLN A 39 8.64 8.02 12.03
C GLN A 39 7.80 8.59 10.88
N ALA A 40 6.63 8.01 10.64
CA ALA A 40 5.65 8.48 9.66
C ALA A 40 5.20 9.91 9.97
N ARG A 41 4.86 10.21 11.24
CA ARG A 41 4.60 11.59 11.71
C ARG A 41 5.75 12.52 11.33
N GLY A 42 6.97 12.14 11.71
CA GLY A 42 8.17 12.92 11.42
C GLY A 42 8.38 13.16 9.94
N ARG A 43 8.23 12.12 9.10
CA ARG A 43 8.39 12.21 7.65
C ARG A 43 7.34 13.12 7.03
N GLN A 44 6.08 13.00 7.44
CA GLN A 44 5.02 13.89 6.96
C GLN A 44 5.31 15.35 7.31
N GLN A 45 5.68 15.63 8.56
CA GLN A 45 6.00 17.00 9.00
C GLN A 45 7.24 17.56 8.29
N TRP A 46 8.27 16.73 8.11
CA TRP A 46 9.47 17.07 7.34
C TRP A 46 9.12 17.39 5.88
N ALA A 47 8.28 16.57 5.24
CA ALA A 47 7.91 16.77 3.85
C ALA A 47 7.05 18.02 3.64
N LYS A 48 6.13 18.31 4.55
CA LYS A 48 5.38 19.58 4.59
C LYS A 48 6.32 20.78 4.75
N LYS A 49 7.23 20.73 5.72
CA LYS A 49 8.23 21.78 5.96
C LYS A 49 9.08 22.05 4.72
N TRP A 50 9.50 20.99 4.03
CA TRP A 50 10.24 21.09 2.78
C TRP A 50 9.43 21.83 1.70
N ALA A 51 8.18 21.42 1.49
CA ALA A 51 7.33 22.02 0.46
C ALA A 51 6.98 23.48 0.76
N ASP A 52 6.79 23.82 2.04
CA ASP A 52 6.56 25.19 2.49
C ASP A 52 7.79 26.10 2.31
N ALA A 53 8.99 25.52 2.37
CA ALA A 53 10.25 26.27 2.20
C ALA A 53 10.59 26.55 0.73
N ASP A 54 9.99 25.81 -0.23
CA ASP A 54 10.28 25.84 -1.67
C ASP A 54 11.78 26.08 -1.97
N PRO A 55 12.68 25.19 -1.52
CA PRO A 55 14.13 25.45 -1.51
C PRO A 55 14.72 25.64 -2.90
N PHE A 56 13.99 25.26 -3.95
CA PHE A 56 14.41 25.38 -5.33
C PHE A 56 13.67 26.46 -6.12
N ASN A 57 12.74 27.19 -5.48
CA ASN A 57 11.95 28.25 -6.09
C ASN A 57 11.29 27.82 -7.42
N ILE A 58 10.70 26.62 -7.45
CA ILE A 58 10.25 25.98 -8.70
C ILE A 58 8.82 26.38 -9.05
N SER A 59 8.04 26.83 -8.08
CA SER A 59 6.70 27.34 -8.32
C SER A 59 6.49 28.65 -7.57
N PRO A 60 5.57 29.53 -8.01
CA PRO A 60 5.14 30.65 -7.19
C PRO A 60 4.28 30.13 -6.03
N GLY A 61 4.90 29.48 -5.03
CA GLY A 61 4.24 28.85 -3.89
C GLY A 61 4.87 27.52 -3.47
N LYS A 62 4.07 26.65 -2.85
CA LYS A 62 4.51 25.34 -2.36
C LYS A 62 4.81 24.39 -3.51
N ASP A 63 5.94 23.68 -3.46
CA ASP A 63 6.27 22.67 -4.47
C ASP A 63 5.36 21.44 -4.35
N GLN A 64 4.30 21.43 -5.16
CA GLN A 64 3.27 20.39 -5.14
C GLN A 64 3.76 19.03 -5.64
N ARG A 65 4.93 18.96 -6.29
CA ARG A 65 5.56 17.68 -6.69
C ARG A 65 6.03 16.89 -5.48
N PHE A 66 6.14 17.54 -4.33
CA PHE A 66 6.58 16.95 -3.08
C PHE A 66 5.50 16.87 -2.00
N TRP A 67 4.63 17.87 -1.95
CA TRP A 67 3.51 17.91 -1.03
C TRP A 67 2.33 18.61 -1.67
N ALA A 68 1.38 17.85 -2.18
CA ALA A 68 0.15 18.41 -2.71
C ALA A 68 -0.72 18.94 -1.56
N THR A 69 -1.34 20.10 -1.70
CA THR A 69 -2.18 20.68 -0.62
C THR A 69 -3.33 19.76 -0.21
N VAL A 70 -3.84 18.98 -1.18
CA VAL A 70 -4.85 17.92 -0.94
C VAL A 70 -4.32 16.82 -0.03
N TYR A 71 -3.03 16.49 -0.13
CA TYR A 71 -2.39 15.50 0.74
C TYR A 71 -2.43 15.91 2.21
N ASP A 72 -2.25 17.20 2.47
CA ASP A 72 -2.26 17.75 3.83
C ASP A 72 -3.60 17.50 4.54
N THR A 73 -4.70 17.81 3.85
CA THR A 73 -6.06 17.60 4.35
C THR A 73 -6.33 16.14 4.62
N ASP A 74 -5.99 15.27 3.68
CA ASP A 74 -6.30 13.85 3.76
C ASP A 74 -5.44 13.13 4.79
N ALA A 75 -4.16 13.48 4.90
CA ALA A 75 -3.30 12.95 5.94
C ALA A 75 -3.75 13.42 7.34
N GLN A 76 -4.24 14.66 7.48
CA GLN A 76 -4.86 15.13 8.71
C GLN A 76 -6.16 14.39 9.02
N GLN A 77 -6.98 14.09 8.02
CA GLN A 77 -8.23 13.34 8.19
C GLN A 77 -7.97 11.88 8.59
N ALA A 78 -7.01 11.21 7.94
CA ALA A 78 -6.58 9.86 8.29
C ALA A 78 -6.05 9.79 9.74
N PHE A 79 -5.30 10.81 10.17
CA PHE A 79 -4.87 10.92 11.56
C PHE A 79 -6.06 11.12 12.50
N ASN A 80 -6.97 12.05 12.21
CA ASN A 80 -8.10 12.36 13.08
C ASN A 80 -9.05 11.17 13.26
N LEU A 81 -9.33 10.41 12.21
CA LEU A 81 -10.28 9.30 12.23
C LEU A 81 -9.65 8.00 12.75
N ASN A 82 -8.43 7.70 12.30
CA ASN A 82 -7.85 6.38 12.45
C ASN A 82 -6.55 6.38 13.28
N GLN A 83 -6.12 7.55 13.77
CA GLN A 83 -4.82 7.74 14.45
C GLN A 83 -3.64 7.23 13.61
N THR A 84 -3.78 7.32 12.29
CA THR A 84 -2.80 6.83 11.32
C THR A 84 -2.11 8.00 10.65
N TRP A 85 -0.79 8.06 10.78
CA TRP A 85 0.05 9.01 10.06
C TRP A 85 0.30 8.49 8.65
N LEU A 86 -0.22 9.20 7.65
CA LEU A 86 0.17 8.99 6.26
C LEU A 86 1.50 9.70 6.02
N TYR A 87 2.38 9.09 5.23
CA TYR A 87 3.62 9.73 4.81
C TYR A 87 3.85 9.53 3.31
N PRO A 88 4.46 10.51 2.64
CA PRO A 88 4.75 10.41 1.21
C PRO A 88 5.97 9.51 0.99
N VAL A 89 5.91 8.73 -0.08
CA VAL A 89 7.08 8.08 -0.67
C VAL A 89 7.48 8.74 -1.96
N PHE A 90 8.74 8.53 -2.34
CA PHE A 90 9.35 9.29 -3.40
C PHE A 90 10.08 8.40 -4.40
N VAL A 91 10.15 8.87 -5.64
CA VAL A 91 10.86 8.23 -6.76
C VAL A 91 11.75 9.23 -7.48
N ASP A 92 12.81 8.71 -8.08
CA ASP A 92 13.74 9.44 -8.93
C ASP A 92 13.40 9.21 -10.42
N PRO A 93 12.73 10.16 -11.10
CA PRO A 93 12.40 10.02 -12.52
C PRO A 93 13.65 9.97 -13.43
N ASN A 94 14.79 10.52 -12.98
CA ASN A 94 16.05 10.46 -13.73
C ASN A 94 16.75 9.09 -13.59
N SER A 95 16.31 8.28 -12.64
CA SER A 95 16.79 6.91 -12.42
C SER A 95 15.66 5.91 -12.64
N SER A 96 14.94 6.01 -13.77
CA SER A 96 13.88 5.05 -14.14
C SER A 96 12.78 4.87 -13.07
N TYR A 97 12.46 5.94 -12.33
CA TYR A 97 11.50 5.91 -11.21
C TYR A 97 11.92 4.92 -10.09
N GLU A 98 13.22 4.76 -9.88
CA GLU A 98 13.73 4.05 -8.71
C GLU A 98 13.36 4.78 -7.42
N PRO A 99 13.09 4.06 -6.31
CA PRO A 99 12.68 4.65 -5.06
C PRO A 99 13.77 5.52 -4.50
N TRP A 100 13.40 6.75 -4.16
CA TRP A 100 14.26 7.60 -3.37
C TRP A 100 13.93 7.41 -1.90
N LYS A 101 14.89 6.88 -1.14
CA LYS A 101 14.75 6.64 0.29
C LYS A 101 14.83 7.94 1.07
N GLY A 102 13.70 8.44 1.54
CA GLY A 102 13.68 9.65 2.35
C GLY A 102 14.13 9.42 3.82
N PRO A 103 14.05 10.47 4.65
CA PRO A 103 14.43 10.40 6.07
C PRO A 103 13.65 9.38 6.90
N GLY A 104 14.33 8.46 7.58
CA GLY A 104 13.71 7.37 8.34
C GLY A 104 13.57 6.06 7.56
N ALA A 105 13.76 6.07 6.24
CA ALA A 105 13.65 4.86 5.43
C ALA A 105 14.72 3.83 5.81
N PRO A 106 14.40 2.52 5.81
CA PRO A 106 15.37 1.46 6.05
C PRO A 106 16.61 1.52 5.15
N GLY A 107 17.79 1.43 5.77
CA GLY A 107 19.08 1.49 5.09
C GLY A 107 19.57 2.91 4.76
N THR A 108 18.92 3.95 5.28
CA THR A 108 19.46 5.32 5.30
C THR A 108 20.19 5.61 6.61
N ALA A 109 21.00 6.67 6.64
CA ALA A 109 21.64 7.14 7.88
C ALA A 109 20.64 7.58 8.98
N THR A 110 19.37 7.77 8.62
CA THR A 110 18.30 8.23 9.51
C THR A 110 17.31 7.12 9.85
N ALA A 111 17.56 5.86 9.44
CA ALA A 111 16.62 4.74 9.63
C ALA A 111 16.23 4.49 11.10
N GLY A 112 17.12 4.79 12.05
CA GLY A 112 16.88 4.64 13.48
C GLY A 112 16.34 5.88 14.18
N PHE A 113 16.03 6.96 13.44
CA PHE A 113 15.59 8.21 14.03
C PHE A 113 14.14 8.10 14.51
N THR A 114 13.81 8.83 15.58
CA THR A 114 12.44 9.12 15.99
C THR A 114 11.78 10.11 15.03
N GLY A 115 10.46 10.27 15.13
CA GLY A 115 9.70 11.27 14.38
C GLY A 115 10.27 12.68 14.51
N ASP A 116 10.61 13.10 15.73
CA ASP A 116 11.14 14.44 15.99
C ASP A 116 12.54 14.63 15.40
N GLN A 117 13.37 13.58 15.46
CA GLN A 117 14.68 13.58 14.82
C GLN A 117 14.56 13.64 13.29
N ILE A 118 13.60 12.91 12.70
CA ILE A 118 13.29 12.97 11.27
C ILE A 118 12.83 14.39 10.87
N PHE A 119 11.93 14.99 11.64
CA PHE A 119 11.46 16.36 11.41
C PHE A 119 12.60 17.40 11.42
N ALA A 120 13.61 17.17 12.27
CA ALA A 120 14.78 18.03 12.39
C ALA A 120 15.82 17.84 11.25
N VAL A 121 15.70 16.80 10.41
CA VAL A 121 16.61 16.58 9.28
C VAL A 121 16.55 17.79 8.33
N ALA A 122 17.73 18.28 7.92
CA ALA A 122 17.83 19.41 7.01
C ALA A 122 17.14 19.10 5.67
N PHE A 123 16.29 20.02 5.22
CA PHE A 123 15.41 19.85 4.06
C PHE A 123 16.12 20.11 2.71
N ASP A 124 17.31 20.69 2.73
CA ASP A 124 18.14 20.99 1.56
C ASP A 124 18.82 19.76 0.92
N ASN A 125 18.86 18.61 1.61
CA ASN A 125 19.52 17.40 1.13
C ASN A 125 18.74 16.60 0.06
N LYS A 126 17.58 17.08 -0.38
CA LYS A 126 16.77 16.38 -1.38
C LYS A 126 17.13 16.81 -2.80
N PRO A 127 17.39 15.88 -3.75
CA PRO A 127 17.54 16.24 -5.15
C PRO A 127 16.24 16.82 -5.74
N VAL A 128 16.38 17.88 -6.53
CA VAL A 128 15.29 18.68 -7.12
C VAL A 128 14.33 17.88 -8.00
N HIS A 129 14.82 16.82 -8.63
CA HIS A 129 14.07 16.02 -9.60
C HIS A 129 13.24 14.91 -8.95
N VAL A 130 13.46 14.59 -7.67
CA VAL A 130 12.69 13.55 -6.97
C VAL A 130 11.23 13.97 -6.86
N LEU A 131 10.30 13.06 -7.16
CA LEU A 131 8.86 13.30 -7.12
C LEU A 131 8.20 12.43 -6.04
N MET A 132 7.05 12.87 -5.53
CA MET A 132 6.18 12.00 -4.72
C MET A 132 5.56 10.92 -5.61
N ASP A 133 5.81 9.66 -5.25
CA ASP A 133 5.34 8.46 -5.96
C ASP A 133 3.91 8.09 -5.55
N GLY A 134 3.60 8.26 -4.26
CA GLY A 134 2.32 7.93 -3.67
C GLY A 134 2.37 7.79 -2.16
N VAL A 135 1.36 7.11 -1.62
CA VAL A 135 1.19 6.76 -0.20
C VAL A 135 1.18 5.25 -0.08
N CYS A 136 1.92 4.70 0.90
CA CYS A 136 1.99 3.25 1.08
C CYS A 136 0.76 2.70 1.81
N GLU A 137 0.25 1.57 1.33
CA GLU A 137 -0.78 0.78 2.02
C GLU A 137 -0.12 -0.14 3.09
N PRO A 138 -0.49 -0.05 4.39
CA PRO A 138 0.08 -0.88 5.44
C PRO A 138 -0.76 -2.12 5.76
N GLY A 139 -0.23 -3.30 5.46
CA GLY A 139 -0.75 -4.59 5.93
C GLY A 139 -0.72 -5.62 4.81
N CYS A 140 -0.19 -6.81 5.09
CA CYS A 140 -0.01 -7.83 4.07
C CYS A 140 0.14 -9.23 4.67
N TYR A 141 0.07 -10.20 3.77
CA TYR A 141 0.32 -11.61 3.94
C TYR A 141 1.68 -12.03 3.35
N THR A 142 2.26 -13.10 3.87
CA THR A 142 3.31 -13.84 3.16
C THR A 142 2.72 -14.57 1.93
N PRO A 143 3.51 -14.89 0.89
CA PRO A 143 3.00 -15.44 -0.38
C PRO A 143 2.24 -16.76 -0.24
N ASP A 144 2.58 -17.56 0.78
CA ASP A 144 2.00 -18.87 1.07
C ASP A 144 0.64 -18.81 1.75
N GLN A 145 0.29 -17.67 2.35
CA GLN A 145 -0.95 -17.51 3.09
C GLN A 145 -2.16 -17.72 2.19
N LYS A 146 -3.06 -18.62 2.59
CA LYS A 146 -4.25 -18.95 1.82
C LYS A 146 -5.41 -18.03 2.18
N VAL A 147 -6.02 -17.44 1.16
CA VAL A 147 -7.29 -16.71 1.25
C VAL A 147 -8.40 -17.57 0.65
N LEU A 148 -9.62 -17.45 1.17
CA LEU A 148 -10.77 -18.18 0.68
C LEU A 148 -11.33 -17.54 -0.61
N PHE A 149 -11.33 -18.31 -1.69
CA PHE A 149 -12.03 -18.01 -2.94
C PHE A 149 -13.21 -19.00 -3.10
N GLN A 150 -14.08 -18.79 -4.10
CA GLN A 150 -15.23 -19.67 -4.34
C GLN A 150 -14.78 -21.09 -4.69
N GLY A 151 -13.65 -21.23 -5.40
CA GLY A 151 -12.98 -22.53 -5.64
C GLY A 151 -12.29 -23.15 -4.41
N GLY A 152 -12.31 -22.48 -3.26
CA GLY A 152 -11.67 -22.90 -2.01
C GLY A 152 -10.42 -22.09 -1.64
N PRO A 153 -9.71 -22.48 -0.57
CA PRO A 153 -8.52 -21.77 -0.11
C PRO A 153 -7.38 -21.81 -1.14
N MET A 154 -6.86 -20.64 -1.51
CA MET A 154 -5.74 -20.49 -2.45
C MET A 154 -4.69 -19.54 -1.88
N SER A 155 -3.40 -19.87 -2.01
CA SER A 155 -2.31 -18.97 -1.62
C SER A 155 -2.42 -17.65 -2.37
N ILE A 156 -2.27 -16.52 -1.68
CA ILE A 156 -2.47 -15.20 -2.27
C ILE A 156 -1.54 -14.92 -3.45
N HIS A 157 -0.32 -15.44 -3.45
CA HIS A 157 0.59 -15.34 -4.60
C HIS A 157 0.05 -16.05 -5.84
N LYS A 158 -0.48 -17.28 -5.68
CA LYS A 158 -1.11 -18.02 -6.78
C LYS A 158 -2.37 -17.32 -7.27
N ALA A 159 -3.18 -16.78 -6.36
CA ALA A 159 -4.39 -16.05 -6.72
C ALA A 159 -4.06 -14.80 -7.54
N GLN A 160 -3.10 -14.00 -7.10
CA GLN A 160 -2.64 -12.80 -7.80
C GLN A 160 -2.02 -13.11 -9.17
N SER A 161 -1.09 -14.07 -9.23
CA SER A 161 -0.41 -14.45 -10.48
C SER A 161 -1.34 -15.14 -11.49
N GLY A 162 -2.36 -15.84 -11.01
CA GLY A 162 -3.38 -16.48 -11.83
C GLY A 162 -4.58 -15.60 -12.15
N GLY A 163 -4.63 -14.37 -11.64
CA GLY A 163 -5.74 -13.44 -11.85
C GLY A 163 -7.08 -13.90 -11.26
N ALA A 164 -7.07 -14.66 -10.17
CA ALA A 164 -8.29 -15.07 -9.49
C ALA A 164 -9.03 -13.85 -8.93
N ASP A 165 -10.32 -13.73 -9.17
CA ASP A 165 -11.13 -12.62 -8.72
C ASP A 165 -12.37 -13.05 -7.92
N ASP A 166 -12.66 -14.34 -7.85
CA ASP A 166 -13.84 -14.97 -7.23
C ASP A 166 -13.70 -15.11 -5.70
N LEU A 167 -13.51 -13.99 -5.01
CA LEU A 167 -13.29 -13.94 -3.57
C LEU A 167 -14.51 -14.39 -2.74
N VAL A 168 -14.26 -14.87 -1.51
CA VAL A 168 -15.29 -15.04 -0.48
C VAL A 168 -14.98 -14.14 0.71
N THR A 169 -15.96 -13.35 1.14
CA THR A 169 -15.89 -12.46 2.32
C THR A 169 -17.02 -12.76 3.27
N LEU A 170 -17.07 -12.08 4.43
CA LEU A 170 -18.32 -12.00 5.18
C LEU A 170 -19.41 -11.37 4.30
N SER A 171 -20.66 -11.78 4.53
CA SER A 171 -21.82 -11.10 3.97
C SER A 171 -22.06 -9.79 4.73
N LYS A 172 -22.70 -8.81 4.08
CA LYS A 172 -23.04 -7.51 4.71
C LYS A 172 -23.83 -7.64 6.03
N ASP A 173 -24.63 -8.70 6.15
CA ASP A 173 -25.53 -8.93 7.29
C ASP A 173 -24.93 -9.91 8.31
N ALA A 174 -23.64 -10.26 8.16
CA ALA A 174 -22.95 -11.14 9.09
C ALA A 174 -22.75 -10.47 10.46
N SER A 175 -22.84 -11.29 11.51
CA SER A 175 -22.49 -10.92 12.88
C SER A 175 -21.62 -12.02 13.50
N LEU A 176 -21.05 -11.78 14.69
CA LEU A 176 -20.30 -12.82 15.39
C LEU A 176 -21.16 -14.01 15.80
N ASP A 177 -22.42 -13.77 16.17
CA ASP A 177 -23.38 -14.83 16.50
C ASP A 177 -23.87 -15.59 15.25
N LYS A 178 -23.70 -14.99 14.07
CA LYS A 178 -24.17 -15.52 12.80
C LYS A 178 -23.21 -15.13 11.68
N VAL A 179 -22.05 -15.79 11.67
CA VAL A 179 -21.08 -15.61 10.58
C VAL A 179 -21.67 -16.22 9.31
N THR A 180 -21.86 -15.37 8.31
CA THR A 180 -22.33 -15.77 6.99
C THR A 180 -21.34 -15.27 5.96
N LEU A 181 -20.99 -16.13 5.00
CA LEU A 181 -20.09 -15.80 3.92
C LEU A 181 -20.88 -15.47 2.65
N ALA A 182 -20.31 -14.65 1.79
CA ALA A 182 -20.88 -14.31 0.50
C ALA A 182 -19.80 -14.27 -0.59
N PRO A 183 -20.16 -14.60 -1.85
CA PRO A 183 -19.34 -14.30 -3.00
C PRO A 183 -19.05 -12.79 -3.08
N ASN A 184 -17.82 -12.46 -3.43
CA ASN A 184 -17.36 -11.11 -3.68
C ASN A 184 -16.38 -11.13 -4.87
N THR A 185 -15.93 -9.96 -5.30
CA THR A 185 -14.94 -9.85 -6.38
C THR A 185 -13.72 -9.08 -5.89
N VAL A 186 -12.54 -9.52 -6.30
CA VAL A 186 -11.31 -8.75 -6.08
C VAL A 186 -11.33 -7.51 -6.95
N GLU A 187 -11.31 -6.33 -6.34
CA GLU A 187 -11.09 -5.05 -7.03
C GLU A 187 -9.64 -4.95 -7.49
N ARG A 188 -8.71 -5.27 -6.59
CA ARG A 188 -7.27 -5.27 -6.88
C ARG A 188 -6.48 -6.11 -5.90
N TYR A 189 -5.30 -6.52 -6.35
CA TYR A 189 -4.21 -7.01 -5.51
C TYR A 189 -3.21 -5.89 -5.25
N THR A 190 -2.68 -5.83 -4.04
CA THR A 190 -1.53 -5.00 -3.67
C THR A 190 -0.35 -5.91 -3.43
N VAL A 191 0.79 -5.63 -4.05
CA VAL A 191 2.01 -6.43 -3.88
C VAL A 191 3.18 -5.49 -3.63
N ASP A 192 4.13 -5.91 -2.81
CA ASP A 192 5.38 -5.18 -2.70
C ASP A 192 6.08 -5.09 -4.07
N ARG A 193 6.51 -3.88 -4.44
CA ARG A 193 7.21 -3.65 -5.71
C ARG A 193 8.47 -4.53 -5.81
N ASP A 194 9.26 -4.50 -4.73
CA ASP A 194 10.50 -5.24 -4.58
C ASP A 194 10.46 -6.12 -3.32
N ALA A 195 11.18 -7.24 -3.36
CA ALA A 195 11.38 -8.05 -2.16
C ALA A 195 12.21 -7.26 -1.15
N ALA A 196 11.75 -7.24 0.11
CA ALA A 196 12.38 -6.49 1.17
C ALA A 196 12.41 -7.29 2.46
N ARG A 197 13.24 -6.86 3.42
CA ARG A 197 13.23 -7.37 4.78
C ARG A 197 12.09 -6.73 5.55
N GLN A 198 11.28 -7.55 6.22
CA GLN A 198 10.07 -7.13 6.90
C GLN A 198 9.85 -7.97 8.15
N GLU A 199 9.13 -7.43 9.12
CA GLU A 199 8.72 -8.21 10.30
C GLU A 199 7.38 -8.91 10.04
N ILE A 200 7.39 -10.22 10.23
CA ILE A 200 6.22 -11.09 10.13
C ILE A 200 5.94 -11.68 11.51
N LEU A 201 4.67 -11.67 11.91
CA LEU A 201 4.17 -12.38 13.07
C LEU A 201 3.56 -13.69 12.63
N ARG A 202 4.07 -14.78 13.21
CA ARG A 202 3.54 -16.13 13.03
C ARG A 202 2.74 -16.52 14.25
N PHE A 203 1.44 -16.64 14.07
CA PHE A 203 0.51 -17.09 15.09
C PHE A 203 0.34 -18.60 14.99
N ARG A 204 0.22 -19.26 16.14
CA ARG A 204 -0.28 -20.64 16.26
C ARG A 204 -1.44 -20.66 17.22
N MET A 205 -2.54 -21.26 16.79
CA MET A 205 -3.76 -21.31 17.57
C MET A 205 -3.96 -22.66 18.24
N GLN A 206 -4.86 -22.71 19.21
CA GLN A 206 -5.20 -23.92 19.97
C GLN A 206 -5.77 -25.01 19.08
N SER A 207 -6.55 -24.66 18.06
CA SER A 207 -7.04 -25.61 17.05
C SER A 207 -5.93 -26.23 16.18
N GLY A 208 -4.70 -25.72 16.27
CA GLY A 208 -3.58 -26.07 15.38
C GLY A 208 -3.48 -25.19 14.13
N GLY A 209 -4.43 -24.26 13.92
CA GLY A 209 -4.39 -23.28 12.85
C GLY A 209 -3.21 -22.31 12.97
N ARG A 210 -2.85 -21.70 11.84
CA ARG A 210 -1.66 -20.85 11.70
C ARG A 210 -1.97 -19.63 10.86
N LEU A 211 -1.37 -18.50 11.21
CA LEU A 211 -1.51 -17.25 10.47
C LEU A 211 -0.14 -16.57 10.38
N SER A 212 0.28 -16.12 9.19
CA SER A 212 1.52 -15.35 9.01
C SER A 212 1.21 -14.01 8.35
N VAL A 213 1.37 -12.93 9.12
CA VAL A 213 0.97 -11.57 8.71
C VAL A 213 2.00 -10.53 9.16
N THR A 214 2.00 -9.35 8.52
CA THR A 214 2.81 -8.22 8.98
C THR A 214 2.26 -7.62 10.28
N LEU A 215 3.08 -6.81 10.97
CA LEU A 215 2.74 -6.20 12.27
C LEU A 215 1.42 -5.41 12.27
N GLU A 216 1.15 -4.68 11.20
CA GLU A 216 0.00 -3.77 11.09
C GLU A 216 -1.25 -4.44 10.50
N HIS A 217 -1.17 -5.73 10.15
CA HIS A 217 -2.29 -6.41 9.49
C HIS A 217 -3.52 -6.46 10.43
N PRO A 218 -4.71 -6.04 9.97
CA PRO A 218 -5.90 -6.00 10.80
C PRO A 218 -6.51 -7.42 10.95
N LEU A 219 -6.68 -7.85 12.19
CA LEU A 219 -7.31 -9.11 12.55
C LEU A 219 -8.59 -8.86 13.34
N VAL A 220 -9.59 -9.72 13.16
CA VAL A 220 -10.88 -9.61 13.88
C VAL A 220 -10.77 -10.19 15.28
N THR A 221 -11.13 -9.38 16.27
CA THR A 221 -11.23 -9.74 17.69
C THR A 221 -12.54 -10.44 18.01
N THR A 222 -12.64 -11.07 19.19
CA THR A 222 -13.88 -11.70 19.67
C THR A 222 -15.03 -10.74 19.93
N GLU A 223 -14.75 -9.44 19.97
CA GLU A 223 -15.73 -8.37 20.11
C GLU A 223 -16.21 -7.84 18.74
N GLY A 224 -15.65 -8.36 17.64
CA GLY A 224 -16.01 -7.98 16.27
C GLY A 224 -15.30 -6.72 15.79
N SER A 225 -14.41 -6.16 16.63
CA SER A 225 -13.55 -5.04 16.26
C SER A 225 -12.29 -5.51 15.54
N LEU A 226 -11.64 -4.61 14.80
CA LEU A 226 -10.34 -4.85 14.19
C LEU A 226 -9.21 -4.37 15.11
N LYS A 227 -8.21 -5.22 15.27
CA LYS A 227 -7.00 -4.95 16.05
C LYS A 227 -5.77 -5.28 15.20
N LYS A 228 -4.68 -4.54 15.37
CA LYS A 228 -3.45 -4.80 14.58
C LYS A 228 -2.78 -6.07 15.10
N ALA A 229 -2.17 -6.85 14.21
CA ALA A 229 -1.53 -8.11 14.58
C ALA A 229 -0.52 -7.97 15.75
N LYS A 230 0.29 -6.90 15.77
CA LYS A 230 1.28 -6.63 16.83
C LYS A 230 0.69 -6.34 18.21
N GLU A 231 -0.60 -6.02 18.29
CA GLU A 231 -1.27 -5.66 19.54
C GLU A 231 -1.84 -6.89 20.24
N PHE A 232 -1.93 -8.04 19.55
CA PHE A 232 -2.35 -9.29 20.15
C PHE A 232 -1.27 -9.85 21.07
N VAL A 233 -1.71 -10.51 22.14
CA VAL A 233 -0.84 -11.24 23.05
C VAL A 233 -1.28 -12.70 23.16
N VAL A 234 -0.38 -13.58 23.60
CA VAL A 234 -0.69 -14.99 23.86
C VAL A 234 -1.81 -15.10 24.90
N GLY A 235 -2.77 -16.00 24.67
CA GLY A 235 -3.98 -16.17 25.48
C GLY A 235 -5.19 -15.36 24.99
N GLU A 236 -4.99 -14.34 24.14
CA GLU A 236 -6.10 -13.73 23.38
C GLU A 236 -6.62 -14.70 22.31
N ARG A 237 -7.75 -14.36 21.68
CA ARG A 237 -8.44 -15.23 20.72
C ARG A 237 -8.66 -14.54 19.38
N LEU A 238 -8.46 -15.26 18.30
CA LEU A 238 -8.92 -14.86 16.96
C LEU A 238 -10.26 -15.51 16.64
N VAL A 239 -11.01 -14.92 15.71
CA VAL A 239 -12.29 -15.44 15.24
C VAL A 239 -12.09 -16.28 13.99
N ARG A 240 -12.57 -17.53 14.02
CA ARG A 240 -12.56 -18.45 12.88
C ARG A 240 -13.66 -18.11 11.89
N GLN A 241 -13.57 -18.67 10.68
CA GLN A 241 -14.54 -18.46 9.60
C GLN A 241 -15.98 -18.90 9.93
N ASP A 242 -16.17 -19.70 10.98
CA ASP A 242 -17.47 -20.14 11.50
C ASP A 242 -17.95 -19.29 12.69
N GLY A 243 -17.22 -18.23 13.05
CA GLY A 243 -17.51 -17.36 14.18
C GLY A 243 -16.97 -17.87 15.52
N THR A 244 -16.42 -19.08 15.58
CA THR A 244 -15.91 -19.61 16.85
C THR A 244 -14.57 -18.95 17.23
N PRO A 245 -14.35 -18.64 18.52
CA PRO A 245 -13.09 -18.11 18.98
C PRO A 245 -12.02 -19.21 19.10
N ASP A 246 -10.77 -18.87 18.83
CA ASP A 246 -9.62 -19.79 18.88
C ASP A 246 -8.42 -19.13 19.55
N GLU A 247 -7.92 -19.74 20.61
CA GLU A 247 -6.90 -19.15 21.48
C GLU A 247 -5.52 -19.15 20.81
N ILE A 248 -4.82 -18.03 20.94
CA ILE A 248 -3.45 -17.85 20.46
C ILE A 248 -2.50 -18.51 21.46
N LEU A 249 -1.89 -19.62 21.08
CA LEU A 249 -0.90 -20.34 21.90
C LEU A 249 0.51 -19.74 21.78
N SER A 250 0.84 -19.16 20.62
CA SER A 250 2.14 -18.51 20.43
C SER A 250 2.09 -17.45 19.33
N ILE A 251 2.84 -16.36 19.54
CA ILE A 251 3.14 -15.34 18.53
C ILE A 251 4.66 -15.28 18.41
N GLN A 252 5.20 -15.55 17.21
CA GLN A 252 6.63 -15.48 16.94
C GLN A 252 6.90 -14.40 15.90
N GLY A 253 7.69 -13.38 16.29
CA GLY A 253 8.22 -12.40 15.36
C GLY A 253 9.43 -12.96 14.61
N GLU A 254 9.44 -12.80 13.30
CA GLU A 254 10.55 -13.20 12.43
C GLU A 254 10.90 -12.06 11.47
N SER A 255 12.20 -11.80 11.31
CA SER A 255 12.68 -10.98 10.20
C SER A 255 12.69 -11.83 8.94
N TRP A 256 11.76 -11.54 8.04
CA TRP A 256 11.53 -12.30 6.81
C TRP A 256 11.90 -11.47 5.58
N PHE A 257 12.47 -12.11 4.56
CA PHE A 257 12.82 -11.45 3.30
C PHE A 257 11.95 -11.97 2.16
N GLY A 258 11.19 -11.08 1.54
CA GLY A 258 10.35 -11.42 0.40
C GLY A 258 9.34 -10.32 0.07
N LYS A 259 8.39 -10.65 -0.80
CA LYS A 259 7.25 -9.78 -1.17
C LYS A 259 6.02 -10.18 -0.38
N ALA A 260 5.38 -9.21 0.22
CA ALA A 260 4.10 -9.35 0.89
C ALA A 260 2.97 -8.97 -0.08
N TYR A 261 1.79 -9.53 0.19
CA TYR A 261 0.63 -9.44 -0.67
C TYR A 261 -0.59 -9.01 0.13
N ASN A 262 -1.48 -8.26 -0.49
CA ASN A 262 -2.81 -7.98 0.04
C ASN A 262 -3.81 -7.94 -1.12
N LEU A 263 -5.10 -7.91 -0.78
CA LEU A 263 -6.15 -7.76 -1.76
C LEU A 263 -7.29 -6.93 -1.19
N ARG A 264 -8.03 -6.32 -2.12
CA ARG A 264 -9.17 -5.46 -1.83
C ARG A 264 -10.40 -5.99 -2.56
N PRO A 265 -11.51 -6.23 -1.85
CA PRO A 265 -12.80 -6.49 -2.47
C PRO A 265 -13.42 -5.24 -3.12
N VAL A 266 -14.25 -5.43 -4.15
CA VAL A 266 -15.02 -4.37 -4.81
C VAL A 266 -16.01 -3.70 -3.86
N SER A 267 -16.55 -4.45 -2.89
CA SER A 267 -17.51 -3.91 -1.93
C SER A 267 -16.93 -2.76 -1.09
N THR A 268 -17.74 -1.72 -0.89
CA THR A 268 -17.45 -0.61 0.04
C THR A 268 -18.10 -0.81 1.42
N ASP A 269 -18.93 -1.83 1.59
CA ASP A 269 -19.48 -2.22 2.88
C ASP A 269 -18.38 -2.76 3.80
N LEU A 270 -18.29 -2.24 5.02
CA LEU A 270 -17.19 -2.57 5.95
C LEU A 270 -17.20 -4.07 6.30
N THR A 271 -18.36 -4.66 6.59
CA THR A 271 -18.46 -6.09 6.92
C THR A 271 -17.99 -6.96 5.75
N SER A 272 -18.39 -6.60 4.53
CA SER A 272 -17.97 -7.27 3.29
C SER A 272 -16.49 -7.07 2.94
N ASN A 273 -15.74 -6.31 3.74
CA ASN A 273 -14.29 -6.18 3.66
C ASN A 273 -13.55 -7.08 4.65
N ILE A 274 -14.26 -7.92 5.40
CA ILE A 274 -13.67 -8.98 6.21
C ILE A 274 -13.49 -10.24 5.35
N LEU A 275 -12.24 -10.60 5.16
CA LEU A 275 -11.75 -11.76 4.41
C LEU A 275 -11.68 -13.01 5.31
N VAL A 276 -11.59 -14.18 4.69
CA VAL A 276 -11.13 -15.40 5.37
C VAL A 276 -9.73 -15.75 4.90
N ALA A 277 -8.75 -15.78 5.81
CA ALA A 277 -7.38 -16.24 5.53
C ALA A 277 -6.97 -17.32 6.54
N GLU A 278 -6.50 -18.46 6.03
CA GLU A 278 -6.21 -19.69 6.80
C GLU A 278 -7.35 -20.11 7.75
N GLY A 279 -8.60 -19.81 7.38
CA GLY A 279 -9.79 -20.10 8.19
C GLY A 279 -10.08 -19.11 9.31
N TYR A 280 -9.41 -17.95 9.35
CA TYR A 280 -9.65 -16.87 10.30
C TYR A 280 -10.18 -15.60 9.62
N LEU A 281 -10.92 -14.79 10.37
CA LEU A 281 -11.45 -13.52 9.89
C LEU A 281 -10.38 -12.41 9.96
N ASN A 282 -10.15 -11.75 8.82
CA ASN A 282 -9.09 -10.75 8.63
C ASN A 282 -9.66 -9.51 7.93
N GLY A 283 -9.13 -8.32 8.22
CA GLY A 283 -9.46 -7.13 7.43
C GLY A 283 -8.76 -7.14 6.07
N SER A 284 -9.45 -6.68 5.02
CA SER A 284 -8.87 -6.45 3.69
C SER A 284 -7.94 -5.23 3.64
N ALA A 285 -7.33 -5.00 2.48
CA ALA A 285 -6.61 -3.76 2.20
C ALA A 285 -7.50 -2.51 2.37
N ARG A 286 -8.83 -2.59 2.29
CA ARG A 286 -9.69 -1.40 2.47
C ARG A 286 -9.57 -0.80 3.86
N PHE A 287 -9.53 -1.62 4.91
CA PHE A 287 -9.33 -1.17 6.29
C PHE A 287 -7.97 -0.51 6.53
N GLN A 288 -7.06 -0.65 5.58
CA GLN A 288 -5.70 -0.13 5.64
C GLN A 288 -5.54 1.12 4.76
N SER A 289 -6.36 1.23 3.70
CA SER A 289 -6.05 2.06 2.54
C SER A 289 -7.17 3.03 2.13
N GLU A 290 -8.26 3.16 2.89
CA GLU A 290 -9.43 3.96 2.50
C GLU A 290 -9.10 5.42 2.13
N TYR A 291 -7.98 5.97 2.64
CA TYR A 291 -7.46 7.30 2.30
C TYR A 291 -6.34 7.31 1.26
N VAL A 292 -5.62 6.20 1.09
CA VAL A 292 -4.41 6.11 0.25
C VAL A 292 -4.75 6.22 -1.25
N GLU A 293 -5.92 5.77 -1.66
CA GLU A 293 -6.29 5.75 -3.08
C GLU A 293 -6.73 7.11 -3.63
N GLU A 294 -7.58 7.84 -2.90
CA GLU A 294 -7.95 9.20 -3.31
C GLU A 294 -6.69 10.07 -3.37
N LEU A 295 -5.80 9.91 -2.39
CA LEU A 295 -4.49 10.52 -2.37
C LEU A 295 -3.65 10.16 -3.60
N ASN A 296 -3.45 8.87 -3.89
CA ASN A 296 -2.65 8.44 -5.05
C ASN A 296 -3.24 8.95 -6.37
N ARG A 297 -4.57 8.97 -6.52
CA ARG A 297 -5.24 9.51 -7.72
C ARG A 297 -5.01 11.00 -7.89
N LEU A 298 -5.05 11.77 -6.80
CA LEU A 298 -4.80 13.21 -6.83
C LEU A 298 -3.33 13.52 -7.08
N ILE A 299 -2.41 12.77 -6.47
CA ILE A 299 -0.96 12.86 -6.69
C ILE A 299 -0.63 12.61 -8.16
N LEU A 300 -1.21 11.57 -8.76
CA LEU A 300 -1.05 11.30 -10.19
C LEU A 300 -1.51 12.47 -11.04
N ARG A 301 -2.69 13.02 -10.77
CA ARG A 301 -3.24 14.17 -11.52
C ARG A 301 -2.31 15.39 -11.46
N THR A 302 -1.65 15.64 -10.32
CA THR A 302 -0.69 16.74 -10.15
C THR A 302 0.67 16.44 -10.80
N ASN A 303 1.03 15.17 -10.97
CA ASN A 303 2.31 14.74 -11.54
C ASN A 303 2.25 14.43 -13.06
N VAL A 304 1.08 14.47 -13.71
CA VAL A 304 0.98 14.39 -15.18
C VAL A 304 1.55 15.68 -15.78
N PRO A 305 2.58 15.60 -16.64
CA PRO A 305 3.11 16.77 -17.35
C PRO A 305 2.02 17.50 -18.12
N ASP A 306 1.99 18.84 -18.06
CA ASP A 306 0.98 19.67 -18.74
C ASP A 306 0.81 19.33 -20.24
N ALA A 307 1.90 18.91 -20.90
CA ALA A 307 1.89 18.51 -22.30
C ALA A 307 1.09 17.22 -22.61
N LEU A 308 0.69 16.46 -21.57
CA LEU A 308 -0.08 15.21 -21.68
C LEU A 308 -1.52 15.36 -21.17
N ILE A 309 -1.93 16.56 -20.76
CA ILE A 309 -3.30 16.89 -20.34
C ILE A 309 -4.03 17.41 -21.60
N PRO A 310 -5.08 16.70 -22.09
CA PRO A 310 -5.80 17.06 -23.33
C PRO A 310 -6.61 18.37 -23.24
#